data_AF-A0A0E3Q2W5-F1
#
_entry.id   AF-A0A0E3Q2W5-F1
#
_cell.length_a   1.000
_cell.length_b   1.000
_cell.length_c   1.000
_cell.angle_alpha   90.00
_cell.angle_beta   90.00
_cell.angle_gamma   90.00
#
_symmetry.space_group_name_H-M   'P 1'
#
loop_
_entity.id
_entity.type
_entity.pdbx_description
1 polymer ?
#
loop_
_entity_poly.entity_id
_entity_poly.type
_entity_poly.pdbx_seq_one_letter_code
_entity_poly.pdbx_strand_id
1 'polypeptide(L)'
;MPYPVVHVLFFVFCISAVAVFAAGRSFFRGELSLKGSTNLIFLLSVGSICSLFPDIVVIHSLLVNGNMEHCWAGPIPTHSLLFSLLAVLFGIVSGYAKYRETGRAMYLGLLAEAAFVSHLLLDDISEGGCEYLYPLYEKKISVFSMMDIGFRGTGIFDYLMASFVSVFFVCSIIMMALFALSKYGFELNYKDEK
;
A
#
# COMPACT_ATOMS: atom_id res chain seq x y z
N MET A 1 17.73 -10.16 2.65
CA MET A 1 18.42 -9.06 1.93
C MET A 1 17.94 -7.74 2.57
N PRO A 2 18.76 -6.69 2.76
CA PRO A 2 18.42 -5.58 3.66
C PRO A 2 17.54 -4.55 2.94
N TYR A 3 16.26 -4.86 2.78
CA TYR A 3 15.29 -4.01 2.08
C TYR A 3 14.25 -3.23 2.91
N PRO A 4 14.13 -3.34 4.25
CA PRO A 4 13.09 -2.61 4.99
C PRO A 4 13.09 -1.10 4.72
N VAL A 5 14.28 -0.51 4.55
CA VAL A 5 14.42 0.94 4.38
C VAL A 5 13.92 1.41 3.02
N VAL A 6 14.18 0.67 1.94
CA VAL A 6 13.73 1.05 0.58
C VAL A 6 12.20 0.92 0.48
N HIS A 7 11.63 -0.12 1.07
CA HIS A 7 10.18 -0.34 1.13
C HIS A 7 9.45 0.71 1.95
N VAL A 8 9.99 1.04 3.12
CA VAL A 8 9.48 2.14 3.93
C VAL A 8 9.63 3.47 3.16
N LEU A 9 10.75 3.73 2.49
CA LEU A 9 10.95 4.94 1.71
C LEU A 9 10.01 5.04 0.50
N PHE A 10 9.74 3.94 -0.21
CA PHE A 10 8.81 3.93 -1.34
C PHE A 10 7.37 4.13 -0.90
N PHE A 11 6.93 3.47 0.18
CA PHE A 11 5.63 3.75 0.79
C PHE A 11 5.53 5.22 1.26
N VAL A 12 6.60 5.74 1.85
CA VAL A 12 6.71 7.16 2.21
C VAL A 12 6.71 8.08 0.97
N PHE A 13 7.32 7.71 -0.15
CA PHE A 13 7.34 8.58 -1.33
C PHE A 13 6.08 8.46 -2.20
N CYS A 14 5.51 7.28 -2.40
CA CYS A 14 4.33 7.10 -3.25
C CYS A 14 3.01 7.41 -2.53
N ILE A 15 2.85 6.99 -1.28
CA ILE A 15 1.65 7.27 -0.47
C ILE A 15 1.89 8.47 0.45
N SER A 16 3.08 8.61 1.04
CA SER A 16 3.37 9.81 1.83
C SER A 16 3.80 11.01 0.99
N ALA A 17 3.98 11.01 -0.34
CA ALA A 17 4.01 12.29 -1.07
C ALA A 17 2.69 13.04 -0.91
N VAL A 18 1.57 12.34 -0.86
CA VAL A 18 0.26 12.93 -0.54
C VAL A 18 0.22 13.35 0.92
N ALA A 19 0.65 12.50 1.85
CA ALA A 19 0.64 12.83 3.28
C ALA A 19 1.63 13.95 3.65
N VAL A 20 2.77 14.04 2.97
CA VAL A 20 3.82 15.08 3.06
C VAL A 20 3.35 16.34 2.36
N PHE A 21 2.68 16.25 1.21
CA PHE A 21 2.03 17.40 0.58
C PHE A 21 0.93 17.96 1.49
N ALA A 22 0.11 17.11 2.09
CA ALA A 22 -0.97 17.54 2.97
C ALA A 22 -0.46 18.02 4.34
N ALA A 23 0.55 17.37 4.93
CA ALA A 23 1.24 17.82 6.14
C ALA A 23 2.01 19.12 5.91
N GLY A 24 2.73 19.21 4.78
CA GLY A 24 3.43 20.41 4.34
C GLY A 24 2.44 21.56 4.12
N ARG A 25 1.34 21.33 3.39
CA ARG A 25 0.27 22.33 3.21
C ARG A 25 -0.34 22.78 4.54
N SER A 26 -0.61 21.85 5.46
CA SER A 26 -1.14 22.17 6.80
C SER A 26 -0.13 22.95 7.65
N PHE A 27 1.16 22.65 7.51
CA PHE A 27 2.27 23.37 8.15
C PHE A 27 2.39 24.79 7.60
N PHE A 28 2.41 24.95 6.27
CA PHE A 28 2.45 26.26 5.61
C PHE A 28 1.20 27.11 5.86
N ARG A 29 0.05 26.50 6.15
CA ARG A 29 -1.19 27.21 6.52
C ARG A 29 -1.31 27.53 8.01
N GLY A 30 -0.39 27.05 8.85
CA GLY A 30 -0.46 27.24 10.32
C GLY A 30 -1.63 26.51 11.00
N GLU A 31 -2.25 25.54 10.31
CA GLU A 31 -3.44 24.79 10.77
C GLU A 31 -3.05 23.54 11.59
N LEU A 32 -1.74 23.34 11.87
CA LEU A 32 -1.17 22.14 12.47
C LEU A 32 -1.38 22.12 14.00
N SER A 33 -2.59 21.76 14.41
CA SER A 33 -2.93 21.49 15.80
C SER A 33 -2.21 20.23 16.33
N LEU A 34 -1.84 20.21 17.62
CA LEU A 34 -1.34 19.02 18.35
C LEU A 34 -2.24 17.78 18.19
N LYS A 35 -3.54 18.00 18.01
CA LYS A 35 -4.54 16.95 17.75
C LYS A 35 -4.48 16.44 16.30
N GLY A 36 -4.08 17.29 15.36
CA GLY A 36 -3.83 16.92 13.96
C GLY A 36 -2.56 16.11 13.79
N SER A 37 -1.48 16.47 14.50
CA SER A 37 -0.21 15.74 14.44
C SER A 37 -0.32 14.33 15.02
N THR A 38 -0.99 14.15 16.15
CA THR A 38 -1.28 12.83 16.73
C THR A 38 -2.18 11.97 15.83
N ASN A 39 -3.07 12.60 15.06
CA ASN A 39 -3.88 11.88 14.09
C ASN A 39 -3.04 11.38 12.90
N LEU A 40 -2.20 12.24 12.35
CA LEU A 40 -1.28 11.92 11.27
C LEU A 40 -0.27 10.84 11.66
N ILE A 41 0.35 10.96 12.83
CA ILE A 41 1.30 9.94 13.34
C ILE A 41 0.63 8.57 13.39
N PHE A 42 -0.58 8.49 13.92
CA PHE A 42 -1.31 7.22 13.97
C PHE A 42 -1.61 6.64 12.58
N LEU A 43 -2.05 7.46 11.62
CA LEU A 43 -2.31 7.00 10.25
C LEU A 43 -1.02 6.48 9.60
N LEU A 44 0.10 7.20 9.79
CA LEU A 44 1.41 6.77 9.32
C LEU A 44 1.86 5.47 10.00
N SER A 45 1.64 5.30 11.30
CA SER A 45 1.97 4.08 12.02
C SER A 45 1.19 2.88 11.48
N VAL A 46 -0.13 3.02 11.31
CA VAL A 46 -0.97 1.93 10.76
C VAL A 46 -0.54 1.61 9.33
N GLY A 47 -0.37 2.62 8.48
CA GLY A 47 0.11 2.43 7.12
C GLY A 47 1.47 1.73 7.07
N SER A 48 2.43 2.13 7.90
CA SER A 48 3.77 1.53 7.94
C SER A 48 3.75 0.09 8.44
N ILE A 49 2.91 -0.23 9.43
CA ILE A 49 2.74 -1.61 9.90
C ILE A 49 2.14 -2.46 8.76
N CYS A 50 1.09 -1.97 8.11
CA CYS A 50 0.42 -2.67 7.03
C CYS A 50 1.26 -2.81 5.76
N SER A 51 2.15 -1.86 5.47
CA SER A 51 3.11 -2.02 4.37
C SER A 51 4.12 -3.13 4.68
N LEU A 52 4.56 -3.28 5.93
CA LEU A 52 5.53 -4.31 6.33
C LEU A 52 4.89 -5.68 6.63
N PHE A 53 3.57 -5.80 6.54
CA PHE A 53 2.86 -7.04 6.82
C PHE A 53 3.25 -8.22 5.93
N PRO A 54 3.47 -8.06 4.61
CA PRO A 54 3.96 -9.14 3.74
C PRO A 54 5.28 -9.76 4.26
N ASP A 55 6.14 -8.94 4.86
CA ASP A 55 7.48 -9.31 5.31
C ASP A 55 7.53 -9.79 6.76
N ILE A 56 6.43 -9.75 7.51
CA ILE A 56 6.46 -10.05 8.95
C ILE A 56 7.01 -11.44 9.27
N VAL A 57 6.88 -12.37 8.31
CA VAL A 57 7.38 -13.73 8.44
C VAL A 57 8.91 -13.81 8.43
N VAL A 58 9.64 -12.79 7.93
CA VAL A 58 11.11 -12.68 8.09
C VAL A 58 11.49 -12.93 9.55
N ILE A 59 10.78 -12.30 10.50
CA ILE A 59 11.12 -12.35 11.92
C ILE A 59 10.99 -13.78 12.44
N HIS A 60 9.89 -14.45 12.08
CA HIS A 60 9.66 -15.83 12.46
C HIS A 60 10.72 -16.77 11.86
N SER A 61 10.95 -16.66 10.56
CA SER A 61 11.93 -17.47 9.82
C SER A 61 13.36 -17.30 10.35
N LEU A 62 13.75 -16.09 10.72
CA LEU A 62 15.06 -15.82 11.32
C LEU A 62 15.19 -16.45 12.71
N LEU A 63 14.13 -16.43 13.52
CA LEU A 63 14.13 -17.00 14.87
C LEU A 63 14.05 -18.53 14.88
N VAL A 64 13.25 -19.13 13.98
CA VAL A 64 12.96 -20.58 13.99
C VAL A 64 13.84 -21.36 13.02
N ASN A 65 14.00 -20.86 11.80
CA ASN A 65 14.68 -21.56 10.71
C ASN A 65 16.13 -21.06 10.48
N GLY A 66 16.52 -19.95 11.12
CA GLY A 66 17.83 -19.33 10.92
C GLY A 66 18.04 -18.80 9.50
N ASN A 67 16.97 -18.61 8.73
CA ASN A 67 16.99 -18.12 7.35
C ASN A 67 16.24 -16.79 7.21
N MET A 68 16.28 -16.19 6.02
CA MET A 68 15.66 -14.89 5.71
C MET A 68 14.49 -15.03 4.72
N GLU A 69 13.85 -16.20 4.68
CA GLU A 69 12.66 -16.43 3.85
C GLU A 69 11.45 -15.73 4.45
N HIS A 70 10.68 -15.03 3.61
CA HIS A 70 9.61 -14.15 4.09
C HIS A 70 8.38 -14.05 3.21
N CYS A 71 8.46 -14.53 1.98
CA CYS A 71 7.32 -14.55 1.08
C CYS A 71 6.28 -15.62 1.45
N TRP A 72 6.56 -16.48 2.44
CA TRP A 72 5.76 -17.68 2.74
C TRP A 72 5.51 -17.81 4.24
N ALA A 73 4.23 -17.82 4.62
CA ALA A 73 3.76 -18.24 5.92
C ALA A 73 3.32 -19.70 5.85
N GLY A 74 4.27 -20.64 5.99
CA GLY A 74 4.01 -22.04 5.69
C GLY A 74 3.71 -22.22 4.19
N PRO A 75 2.57 -22.84 3.79
CA PRO A 75 2.22 -23.00 2.39
C PRO A 75 1.52 -21.76 1.77
N ILE A 76 1.27 -20.71 2.55
CA ILE A 76 0.51 -19.55 2.09
C ILE A 76 1.47 -18.42 1.71
N PRO A 77 1.40 -17.89 0.49
CA PRO A 77 2.22 -16.75 0.11
C PRO A 77 1.70 -15.47 0.79
N THR A 78 2.59 -14.81 1.52
CA THR A 78 2.31 -13.54 2.23
C THR A 78 2.18 -12.38 1.26
N HIS A 79 2.71 -12.52 0.05
CA HIS A 79 2.69 -11.50 -1.02
C HIS A 79 1.50 -11.71 -1.97
N SER A 80 0.30 -11.82 -1.39
CA SER A 80 -0.94 -12.10 -2.10
C SER A 80 -2.09 -11.19 -1.64
N LEU A 81 -3.08 -10.96 -2.51
CA LEU A 81 -4.29 -10.20 -2.15
C LEU A 81 -5.17 -10.95 -1.14
N LEU A 82 -5.01 -12.27 -1.00
CA LEU A 82 -5.65 -13.01 0.08
C LEU A 82 -5.06 -12.60 1.44
N PHE A 83 -3.74 -12.47 1.51
CA PHE A 83 -3.05 -12.10 2.75
C PHE A 83 -3.28 -10.63 3.13
N SER A 84 -3.55 -9.76 2.14
CA SER A 84 -3.88 -8.35 2.38
C SER A 84 -5.15 -8.15 3.24
N LEU A 85 -6.06 -9.12 3.25
CA LEU A 85 -7.23 -9.13 4.13
C LEU A 85 -6.86 -8.98 5.61
N LEU A 86 -5.71 -9.50 6.04
CA LEU A 86 -5.22 -9.34 7.41
C LEU A 86 -4.84 -7.87 7.69
N ALA A 87 -4.23 -7.19 6.72
CA ALA A 87 -3.92 -5.77 6.82
C ALA A 87 -5.21 -4.93 6.86
N VAL A 88 -6.21 -5.24 6.02
CA VAL A 88 -7.54 -4.60 6.07
C VAL A 88 -8.18 -4.75 7.43
N LEU A 89 -8.24 -5.99 7.95
CA LEU A 89 -8.84 -6.27 9.25
C LEU A 89 -8.10 -5.52 10.37
N PHE A 90 -6.77 -5.51 10.35
CA PHE A 90 -5.96 -4.76 11.31
C PHE A 90 -6.27 -3.26 11.26
N GLY A 91 -6.37 -2.69 10.04
CA GLY A 91 -6.75 -1.30 9.82
C GLY A 91 -8.14 -0.99 10.37
N ILE A 92 -9.14 -1.82 10.07
CA ILE A 92 -10.51 -1.66 10.59
C ILE A 92 -10.54 -1.72 12.11
N VAL A 93 -9.90 -2.72 12.72
CA VAL A 93 -9.90 -2.89 14.19
C VAL A 93 -9.21 -1.70 14.86
N SER A 94 -8.07 -1.26 14.34
CA SER A 94 -7.32 -0.11 14.85
C SER A 94 -8.11 1.19 14.69
N GLY A 95 -8.81 1.36 13.56
CA GLY A 95 -9.65 2.52 13.29
C GLY A 95 -10.87 2.56 14.20
N TYR A 96 -11.51 1.42 14.42
CA TYR A 96 -12.63 1.31 15.35
C TYR A 96 -12.19 1.54 16.80
N ALA A 97 -11.05 1.00 17.21
CA ALA A 97 -10.50 1.20 18.55
C ALA A 97 -10.25 2.69 18.85
N LYS A 98 -9.71 3.43 17.88
CA LYS A 98 -9.39 4.86 18.02
C LYS A 98 -10.61 5.77 17.87
N TYR A 99 -11.40 5.60 16.81
CA TYR A 99 -12.45 6.56 16.45
C TYR A 99 -13.85 6.14 16.93
N ARG A 100 -14.06 4.86 17.27
CA ARG A 100 -15.36 4.29 17.66
C ARG A 100 -16.47 4.52 16.64
N GLU A 101 -16.10 4.72 15.38
CA GLU A 101 -16.99 4.99 14.26
C GLU A 101 -16.70 4.01 13.12
N THR A 102 -17.72 3.25 12.69
CA THR A 102 -17.57 2.19 11.69
C THR A 102 -17.15 2.75 10.33
N GLY A 103 -17.70 3.88 9.91
CA GLY A 103 -17.32 4.54 8.65
C GLY A 103 -15.83 4.88 8.62
N ARG A 104 -15.33 5.56 9.66
CA ARG A 104 -13.89 5.85 9.80
C ARG A 104 -13.05 4.59 9.93
N ALA A 105 -13.54 3.53 10.56
CA ALA A 105 -12.80 2.27 10.64
C ALA A 105 -12.61 1.64 9.24
N MET A 106 -13.65 1.62 8.41
CA MET A 106 -13.58 1.10 7.04
C MET A 106 -12.56 1.85 6.18
N TYR A 107 -12.52 3.19 6.27
CA TYR A 107 -11.53 3.98 5.55
C TYR A 107 -10.09 3.70 6.01
N LEU A 108 -9.89 3.31 7.28
CA LEU A 108 -8.56 2.90 7.74
C LEU A 108 -8.17 1.54 7.20
N GLY A 109 -9.12 0.61 7.08
CA GLY A 109 -8.93 -0.65 6.37
C GLY A 109 -8.53 -0.45 4.92
N LEU A 110 -9.16 0.51 4.24
CA LEU A 110 -8.83 0.86 2.86
C LEU A 110 -7.44 1.51 2.73
N LEU A 111 -7.03 2.33 3.71
CA LEU A 111 -5.67 2.85 3.79
C LEU A 111 -4.65 1.73 4.02
N ALA A 112 -4.97 0.78 4.91
CA ALA A 112 -4.14 -0.38 5.19
C ALA A 112 -3.96 -1.28 3.95
N GLU A 113 -5.03 -1.48 3.17
CA GLU A 113 -4.95 -2.19 1.89
C GLU A 113 -4.04 -1.47 0.92
N ALA A 114 -4.23 -0.16 0.74
CA ALA A 114 -3.39 0.62 -0.16
C ALA A 114 -1.92 0.56 0.25
N ALA A 115 -1.61 0.55 1.55
CA ALA A 115 -0.26 0.39 2.08
C ALA A 115 0.33 -0.99 1.77
N PHE A 116 -0.43 -2.04 2.03
CA PHE A 116 -0.03 -3.42 1.75
C PHE A 116 0.23 -3.65 0.26
N VAL A 117 -0.71 -3.23 -0.60
CA VAL A 117 -0.57 -3.42 -2.06
C VAL A 117 0.56 -2.54 -2.63
N SER A 118 0.85 -1.39 -2.03
CA SER A 118 2.02 -0.59 -2.42
C SER A 118 3.34 -1.29 -2.11
N HIS A 119 3.41 -2.08 -1.04
CA HIS A 119 4.56 -2.95 -0.78
C HIS A 119 4.69 -4.03 -1.85
N LEU A 120 3.58 -4.70 -2.20
CA LEU A 120 3.60 -5.69 -3.29
C LEU A 120 4.04 -5.09 -4.62
N LEU A 121 3.59 -3.87 -4.95
CA LEU A 121 4.04 -3.17 -6.15
C LEU A 121 5.55 -2.91 -6.14
N LEU A 122 6.13 -2.65 -4.97
CA LEU A 122 7.58 -2.47 -4.89
C LEU A 122 8.32 -3.78 -5.10
N ASP A 123 7.85 -4.88 -4.50
CA ASP A 123 8.42 -6.20 -4.72
C ASP A 123 8.26 -6.67 -6.16
N ASP A 124 7.16 -6.30 -6.81
CA ASP A 124 6.95 -6.53 -8.22
C ASP A 124 8.05 -5.87 -9.06
N ILE A 125 8.39 -4.61 -8.77
CA ILE A 125 9.51 -3.90 -9.41
C ILE A 125 10.85 -4.58 -9.13
N SER A 126 11.12 -4.95 -7.87
CA SER A 126 12.44 -5.43 -7.47
C SER A 126 12.71 -6.90 -7.77
N GLU A 127 11.69 -7.75 -7.66
CA GLU A 127 11.79 -9.21 -7.74
C GLU A 127 11.13 -9.81 -8.98
N GLY A 128 10.47 -8.99 -9.81
CA GLY A 128 9.85 -9.44 -11.05
C GLY A 128 8.52 -10.16 -10.84
N GLY A 129 7.78 -9.81 -9.79
CA GLY A 129 6.36 -10.17 -9.60
C GLY A 129 6.03 -10.87 -8.28
N CYS A 130 4.73 -10.88 -7.96
CA CYS A 130 4.15 -11.46 -6.74
C CYS A 130 3.03 -12.45 -7.06
N GLU A 131 2.70 -13.34 -6.11
CA GLU A 131 1.57 -14.29 -6.22
C GLU A 131 0.24 -13.60 -5.88
N TYR A 132 -0.06 -12.48 -6.55
CA TYR A 132 -1.21 -11.61 -6.26
C TYR A 132 -2.53 -12.37 -6.15
N LEU A 133 -2.75 -13.35 -7.03
CA LEU A 133 -4.03 -14.04 -7.22
C LEU A 133 -4.10 -15.41 -6.52
N TYR A 134 -3.16 -15.74 -5.65
CA TYR A 134 -3.25 -16.97 -4.84
C TYR A 134 -4.58 -17.02 -4.05
N PRO A 135 -5.29 -18.17 -3.99
CA PRO A 135 -4.94 -19.49 -4.54
C PRO A 135 -5.52 -19.75 -5.93
N LEU A 136 -6.20 -18.78 -6.54
CA LEU A 136 -6.82 -18.93 -7.86
C LEU A 136 -5.77 -19.06 -8.97
N TYR A 137 -4.61 -18.45 -8.76
CA TYR A 137 -3.46 -18.54 -9.65
C TYR A 137 -2.16 -18.44 -8.86
N GLU A 138 -1.36 -19.50 -8.92
CA GLU A 138 -0.17 -19.69 -8.08
C GLU A 138 1.13 -19.16 -8.70
N LYS A 139 1.10 -18.66 -9.95
CA LYS A 139 2.30 -18.09 -10.56
C LYS A 139 2.45 -16.61 -10.20
N LYS A 140 3.70 -16.17 -10.11
CA LYS A 140 4.04 -14.75 -10.01
C LYS A 140 3.52 -13.98 -11.20
N ILE A 141 2.84 -12.87 -10.93
CA ILE A 141 2.41 -11.88 -11.91
C ILE A 141 3.23 -10.62 -11.66
N SER A 142 3.75 -10.03 -12.74
CA SER A 142 4.44 -8.74 -12.67
C SER A 142 3.65 -7.67 -13.43
N VAL A 143 3.09 -6.73 -12.69
CA VAL A 143 2.40 -5.54 -13.20
C VAL A 143 3.35 -4.66 -14.00
N PHE A 144 4.61 -4.57 -13.58
CA PHE A 144 5.63 -3.76 -14.28
C PHE A 144 6.17 -4.45 -15.53
N SER A 145 6.34 -5.78 -15.51
CA SER A 145 6.67 -6.52 -16.73
C SER A 145 5.57 -6.37 -17.80
N MET A 146 4.31 -6.29 -17.39
CA MET A 146 3.19 -5.98 -18.30
C MET A 146 3.28 -4.58 -18.93
N MET A 147 3.95 -3.63 -18.27
CA MET A 147 4.18 -2.28 -18.82
C MET A 147 5.37 -2.22 -19.79
N ASP A 148 6.30 -3.19 -19.72
CA ASP A 148 7.49 -3.28 -20.59
C ASP A 148 7.25 -4.16 -21.84
N ILE A 149 5.99 -4.46 -22.15
CA ILE A 149 5.63 -5.29 -23.32
C ILE A 149 5.85 -4.49 -24.61
N GLY A 150 6.62 -5.04 -25.55
CA GLY A 150 6.85 -4.45 -26.86
C GLY A 150 5.76 -4.78 -27.89
N PHE A 151 5.22 -3.76 -28.56
CA PHE A 151 4.21 -3.87 -29.63
C PHE A 151 4.53 -4.92 -30.71
N ARG A 152 5.80 -5.06 -31.10
CA ARG A 152 6.24 -5.99 -32.17
C ARG A 152 6.14 -7.48 -31.78
N GLY A 153 6.04 -7.81 -30.49
CA GLY A 153 6.08 -9.20 -30.00
C GLY A 153 4.73 -9.80 -29.60
N THR A 154 3.75 -8.97 -29.24
CA THR A 154 2.49 -9.40 -28.60
C THR A 154 1.22 -9.00 -29.36
N GLY A 155 1.34 -8.12 -30.35
CA GLY A 155 0.18 -7.60 -31.08
C GLY A 155 -0.53 -6.45 -30.36
N ILE A 156 -1.31 -5.67 -31.11
CA ILE A 156 -1.84 -4.37 -30.65
C ILE A 156 -2.82 -4.50 -29.48
N PHE A 157 -3.66 -5.54 -29.48
CA PHE A 157 -4.71 -5.70 -28.50
C PHE A 157 -4.15 -6.07 -27.13
N ASP A 158 -3.23 -7.03 -27.08
CA ASP A 158 -2.60 -7.49 -25.84
C ASP A 158 -1.69 -6.41 -25.25
N TYR A 159 -0.97 -5.67 -26.11
CA TYR A 159 -0.18 -4.51 -25.69
C TYR A 159 -1.05 -3.43 -25.01
N LEU A 160 -2.16 -3.05 -25.65
CA LEU A 160 -3.08 -2.04 -25.11
C LEU A 160 -3.76 -2.52 -23.82
N MET A 161 -4.17 -3.79 -23.75
CA MET A 161 -4.79 -4.34 -22.55
C MET A 161 -3.82 -4.42 -21.38
N ALA A 162 -2.61 -4.95 -21.58
CA ALA A 162 -1.61 -5.02 -20.52
C ALA A 162 -1.25 -3.62 -20.00
N SER A 163 -1.01 -2.67 -20.91
CA SER A 163 -0.71 -1.27 -20.56
C SER A 163 -1.86 -0.63 -19.77
N PHE A 164 -3.10 -0.80 -20.23
CA PHE A 164 -4.28 -0.25 -19.58
C PHE A 164 -4.48 -0.85 -18.19
N VAL A 165 -4.42 -2.17 -18.06
CA VAL A 165 -4.61 -2.88 -16.78
C VAL A 165 -3.53 -2.48 -15.77
N SER A 166 -2.26 -2.42 -16.16
CA SER A 166 -1.18 -2.03 -15.26
C SER A 166 -1.33 -0.58 -14.77
N VAL A 167 -1.60 0.37 -15.68
CA VAL A 167 -1.80 1.77 -15.31
C VAL A 167 -3.05 1.92 -14.44
N PHE A 168 -4.15 1.26 -14.80
CA PHE A 168 -5.39 1.28 -14.02
C PHE A 168 -5.18 0.74 -12.61
N PHE A 169 -4.41 -0.34 -12.47
CA PHE A 169 -4.08 -0.93 -11.16
C PHE A 169 -3.31 0.05 -10.27
N VAL A 170 -2.23 0.65 -10.79
CA VAL A 170 -1.42 1.64 -10.07
C VAL A 170 -2.27 2.87 -9.69
N CYS A 171 -3.05 3.40 -10.65
CA CYS A 171 -3.94 4.53 -10.38
C CYS A 171 -4.98 4.19 -9.31
N SER A 172 -5.54 2.98 -9.31
CA SER A 172 -6.53 2.55 -8.33
C SER A 172 -5.97 2.55 -6.91
N ILE A 173 -4.74 2.08 -6.72
CA ILE A 173 -4.07 2.07 -5.41
C ILE A 173 -3.82 3.49 -4.90
N ILE A 174 -3.36 4.39 -5.77
CA ILE A 174 -3.17 5.80 -5.43
C ILE A 174 -4.52 6.43 -5.04
N MET A 175 -5.56 6.21 -5.85
CA MET A 175 -6.90 6.74 -5.60
C MET A 175 -7.51 6.19 -4.31
N MET A 176 -7.27 4.92 -3.98
CA MET A 176 -7.67 4.34 -2.69
C MET A 176 -7.02 5.08 -1.52
N ALA A 177 -5.69 5.25 -1.56
CA ALA A 177 -4.97 5.97 -0.51
C ALA A 177 -5.49 7.41 -0.35
N LEU A 178 -5.64 8.14 -1.47
CA LEU A 178 -6.19 9.49 -1.50
C LEU A 178 -7.60 9.56 -0.91
N PHE A 179 -8.46 8.64 -1.32
CA PHE A 179 -9.84 8.59 -0.87
C PHE A 179 -9.93 8.29 0.62
N ALA A 180 -9.15 7.35 1.14
CA ALA A 180 -9.09 7.08 2.58
C ALA A 180 -8.60 8.30 3.37
N LEU A 181 -7.52 8.95 2.92
CA LEU A 181 -6.95 10.12 3.56
C LEU A 181 -7.93 11.31 3.58
N SER A 182 -8.74 11.48 2.54
CA SER A 182 -9.77 12.54 2.50
C SER A 182 -10.73 12.48 3.69
N LYS A 183 -11.05 11.27 4.17
CA LYS A 183 -11.97 11.03 5.30
C LYS A 183 -11.36 11.33 6.67
N TYR A 184 -10.06 11.62 6.71
CA TYR A 184 -9.37 12.08 7.91
C TYR A 184 -8.98 13.56 7.86
N GLY A 185 -9.54 14.32 6.92
CA GLY A 185 -9.34 15.76 6.81
C GLY A 185 -8.12 16.16 5.97
N PHE A 186 -7.53 15.24 5.20
CA PHE A 186 -6.48 15.53 4.23
C PHE A 186 -7.04 15.84 2.83
N GLU A 187 -8.20 16.48 2.78
CA GLU A 187 -8.82 16.88 1.52
C GLU A 187 -7.93 17.90 0.78
N LEU A 188 -7.82 17.74 -0.54
CA LEU A 188 -7.23 18.72 -1.44
C LEU A 188 -8.22 19.88 -1.65
N ASN A 189 -8.61 20.58 -0.57
CA ASN A 189 -9.49 21.74 -0.66
C ASN A 189 -8.72 22.90 -1.30
N TYR A 190 -8.76 23.00 -2.63
CA TYR A 190 -8.54 24.28 -3.33
C TYR A 190 -9.50 25.28 -2.70
N LYS A 191 -8.97 26.23 -1.94
CA LYS A 191 -9.78 27.39 -1.57
C LYS A 191 -9.94 28.13 -2.88
N ASP A 192 -11.17 28.26 -3.37
CA ASP A 192 -11.46 29.32 -4.33
C ASP A 192 -11.10 30.62 -3.61
N GLU A 193 -10.06 31.29 -4.09
CA GLU A 193 -9.73 32.64 -3.63
C GLU A 193 -10.98 33.49 -3.86
N LYS A 194 -11.50 34.07 -2.77
CA LYS A 194 -12.53 35.10 -2.82
C LYS A 194 -11.87 36.47 -2.97
#